data_AF-A0A528TFH1-F1
#
_entry.id   AF-A0A528TFH1-F1
#
_cell.length_a   1.000
_cell.length_b   1.000
_cell.length_c   1.000
_cell.angle_alpha   90.00
_cell.angle_beta   90.00
_cell.angle_gamma   90.00
#
_symmetry.space_group_name_H-M   'P 1'
#
loop_
_entity.id
_entity.type
_entity.pdbx_description
1 polymer ?
#
loop_
_entity_poly.entity_id
_entity_poly.type
_entity_poly.pdbx_seq_one_letter_code
_entity_poly.pdbx_strand_id
1 'polypeptide(L)'
;PSGAFAIGALNTQYPDIDYGITFLPGKDGGWSSFAGGDNFVVTKGTKKIAVVKEFLDFAYSLEGQTILAKYGSLPVRGDIAKEALKD
;
A
#
# COMPACT_ATOMS: atom_id res chain seq x y z
N PRO A 1 -9.10 5.84 -15.36
CA PRO A 1 -8.17 4.87 -14.74
C PRO A 1 -7.80 5.39 -13.35
N SER A 2 -7.96 4.59 -12.30
CA SER A 2 -7.56 4.95 -10.94
C SER A 2 -6.41 4.06 -10.47
N GLY A 3 -5.63 4.55 -9.50
CA GLY A 3 -4.55 3.77 -8.87
C GLY A 3 -5.07 2.92 -7.71
N ALA A 4 -4.16 2.14 -7.13
CA ALA A 4 -4.49 1.23 -6.02
C ALA A 4 -4.99 1.96 -4.76
N PHE A 5 -4.68 3.24 -4.59
CA PHE A 5 -5.17 4.08 -3.49
C PHE A 5 -6.70 4.20 -3.43
N ALA A 6 -7.42 4.01 -4.55
CA ALA A 6 -8.88 4.10 -4.56
C ALA A 6 -9.55 2.85 -3.99
N ILE A 7 -8.86 1.70 -3.95
CA ILE A 7 -9.42 0.43 -3.47
C ILE A 7 -9.85 0.54 -2.00
N GLY A 8 -9.04 1.22 -1.18
CA GLY A 8 -9.38 1.46 0.22
C GLY A 8 -10.69 2.20 0.41
N ALA A 9 -10.90 3.28 -0.35
CA ALA A 9 -12.13 4.05 -0.29
C ALA A 9 -13.33 3.24 -0.78
N LEU A 10 -13.18 2.46 -1.86
CA LEU A 10 -14.22 1.57 -2.35
C LEU A 10 -14.63 0.55 -1.28
N ASN A 11 -13.67 -0.12 -0.65
CA ASN A 11 -13.94 -1.12 0.38
C ASN A 11 -14.54 -0.54 1.67
N THR A 12 -14.15 0.66 2.06
CA THR A 12 -14.53 1.22 3.38
C THR A 12 -15.75 2.14 3.33
N GLN A 13 -15.99 2.83 2.20
CA GLN A 13 -17.05 3.84 2.07
C GLN A 13 -18.19 3.40 1.17
N TYR A 14 -17.94 2.44 0.27
CA TYR A 14 -18.92 1.93 -0.69
C TYR A 14 -18.95 0.40 -0.70
N PRO A 15 -19.17 -0.27 0.44
CA PRO A 15 -19.03 -1.73 0.57
C PRO A 15 -19.96 -2.54 -0.35
N ASP A 16 -21.06 -1.92 -0.80
CA ASP A 16 -22.05 -2.56 -1.67
C ASP A 16 -21.77 -2.39 -3.17
N ILE A 17 -20.72 -1.64 -3.56
CA ILE A 17 -20.36 -1.46 -4.97
C ILE A 17 -19.69 -2.72 -5.50
N ASP A 18 -20.22 -3.29 -6.58
CA ASP A 18 -19.55 -4.36 -7.30
C ASP A 18 -18.53 -3.76 -8.27
N TYR A 19 -17.27 -4.10 -8.07
CA TYR A 19 -16.17 -3.61 -8.90
C TYR A 19 -15.10 -4.68 -9.09
N GLY A 20 -14.43 -4.60 -10.25
CA GLY A 20 -13.31 -5.46 -10.60
C GLY A 20 -12.02 -4.66 -10.76
N ILE A 21 -10.89 -5.35 -10.65
CA ILE A 21 -9.55 -4.80 -10.92
C ILE A 21 -9.00 -5.56 -12.13
N THR A 22 -8.53 -4.82 -13.13
CA THR A 22 -7.87 -5.39 -14.31
C THR A 22 -6.71 -4.49 -14.75
N PHE A 23 -5.77 -5.05 -15.50
CA PHE A 23 -4.68 -4.28 -16.07
C PHE A 23 -5.14 -3.35 -17.19
N LEU A 24 -4.34 -2.32 -17.47
CA LEU A 24 -4.56 -1.48 -18.64
C LEU A 24 -4.19 -2.29 -19.88
N PRO A 25 -5.11 -2.48 -20.85
CA PRO A 25 -4.84 -3.26 -22.04
C PRO A 25 -3.89 -2.51 -22.98
N GLY A 26 -2.96 -3.23 -23.61
CA GLY A 26 -2.13 -2.70 -24.69
C GLY A 26 -2.87 -2.65 -26.03
N LYS A 27 -2.49 -1.70 -26.90
CA LYS A 27 -3.12 -1.49 -28.22
C LYS A 27 -3.15 -2.75 -29.09
N ASP A 28 -2.03 -3.49 -29.11
CA ASP A 28 -1.82 -4.65 -29.98
C ASP A 28 -1.63 -5.94 -29.16
N GLY A 29 -2.13 -5.95 -27.92
CA GLY A 29 -1.88 -7.00 -26.92
C GLY A 29 -0.92 -6.56 -25.81
N GLY A 30 -0.70 -7.45 -24.84
CA GLY A 30 0.02 -7.14 -23.61
C GLY A 30 -0.80 -6.29 -22.63
N TRP A 31 -0.17 -5.93 -21.52
CA TRP A 31 -0.83 -5.19 -20.45
C TRP A 31 0.17 -4.28 -19.73
N SER A 32 -0.35 -3.24 -19.08
CA SER A 32 0.43 -2.40 -18.18
C SER A 32 -0.28 -2.23 -16.84
N SER A 33 0.53 -2.00 -15.81
CA SER A 33 0.09 -1.67 -14.47
C SER A 33 0.97 -0.54 -13.95
N PHE A 34 0.38 0.33 -13.14
CA PHE A 34 1.13 1.31 -12.36
C PHE A 34 0.82 1.08 -10.89
N ALA A 35 1.80 0.54 -10.17
CA ALA A 35 1.79 0.45 -8.71
C ALA A 35 2.76 1.51 -8.17
N GLY A 36 2.25 2.71 -7.95
CA GLY A 36 2.96 3.78 -7.26
C GLY A 36 2.59 3.82 -5.78
N GLY A 37 3.44 4.45 -4.97
CA GLY A 37 3.20 4.65 -3.55
C GLY A 37 4.12 5.72 -2.96
N ASP A 38 3.84 6.08 -1.72
CA ASP A 38 4.67 7.03 -0.98
C ASP A 38 5.91 6.35 -0.42
N ASN A 39 7.03 7.06 -0.45
CA ASN A 39 8.30 6.58 0.06
C ASN A 39 8.74 7.41 1.27
N PHE A 40 9.32 6.75 2.26
CA PHE A 40 10.03 7.44 3.33
C PHE A 40 11.39 7.92 2.82
N VAL A 41 11.68 9.20 3.05
CA VAL A 41 12.99 9.79 2.77
C VAL A 41 13.53 10.41 4.06
N VAL A 42 14.79 10.12 4.37
CA VAL A 42 15.45 10.65 5.56
C VAL A 42 16.38 11.79 5.17
N THR A 43 16.13 12.98 5.72
CA THR A 43 16.97 14.16 5.47
C THR A 43 18.41 13.91 5.95
N LYS A 44 19.37 14.19 5.06
CA LYS A 44 20.80 14.08 5.36
C LYS A 44 21.16 14.93 6.58
N GLY A 45 21.95 14.37 7.49
CA GLY A 45 22.45 15.08 8.68
C GLY A 45 21.46 15.14 9.84
N THR A 46 20.32 14.44 9.78
CA THR A 46 19.41 14.34 10.93
C THR A 46 20.14 13.79 12.16
N LYS A 47 19.96 14.46 13.30
CA LYS A 47 20.46 14.00 14.61
C LYS A 47 19.55 12.95 15.26
N LYS A 48 18.42 12.62 14.63
CA LYS A 48 17.37 11.74 15.17
C LYS A 48 17.33 10.37 14.49
N ILE A 49 18.44 9.92 13.90
CA ILE A 49 18.45 8.70 13.06
C ILE A 49 17.99 7.44 13.81
N ALA A 50 18.27 7.33 15.11
CA ALA A 50 17.83 6.18 15.91
C ALA A 50 16.29 6.07 15.95
N VAL A 51 15.61 7.16 16.32
CA VAL A 51 14.14 7.20 16.37
C VAL A 51 13.51 7.03 14.98
N VAL A 52 14.14 7.57 13.93
CA VAL A 52 13.69 7.37 12.55
C VAL A 52 13.73 5.88 12.18
N LYS A 53 14.79 5.15 12.56
CA LYS A 53 14.89 3.71 12.32
C LYS A 53 13.82 2.93 13.07
N GLU A 54 13.62 3.22 14.36
CA GLU A 54 12.57 2.57 15.17
C GLU A 54 11.18 2.76 14.55
N PHE A 55 10.88 3.98 14.06
CA PHE A 55 9.63 4.24 13.36
C PHE A 55 9.50 3.45 12.05
N LEU A 56 10.56 3.38 11.25
CA LEU A 56 10.55 2.61 10.00
C LEU A 56 10.38 1.11 10.28
N ASP A 57 11.07 0.59 11.29
CA ASP A 57 10.95 -0.81 11.71
C ASP A 57 9.50 -1.13 12.12
N PHE A 58 8.86 -0.23 12.88
CA PHE A 58 7.43 -0.34 13.20
C PHE A 58 6.54 -0.25 11.95
N ALA A 59 6.72 0.77 11.10
CA ALA A 59 5.88 0.99 9.92
C ALA A 59 5.93 -0.21 8.94
N TYR A 60 7.08 -0.88 8.82
CA TYR A 60 7.26 -2.07 7.99
C TYR A 60 7.03 -3.40 8.72
N SER A 61 6.77 -3.37 10.03
CA SER A 61 6.40 -4.57 10.79
C SER A 61 5.04 -5.12 10.36
N LEU A 62 4.74 -6.36 10.74
CA LEU A 62 3.41 -6.94 10.50
C LEU A 62 2.31 -6.06 11.10
N GLU A 63 2.50 -5.58 12.34
CA GLU A 63 1.53 -4.71 13.01
C GLU A 63 1.29 -3.41 12.22
N GLY A 64 2.37 -2.73 11.80
CA GLY A 64 2.27 -1.50 11.00
C GLY A 64 1.56 -1.73 9.65
N GLN A 65 1.88 -2.83 8.98
CA GLN A 65 1.24 -3.20 7.72
C GLN A 65 -0.24 -3.59 7.90
N THR A 66 -0.60 -4.26 9.00
CA THR A 66 -2.00 -4.56 9.35
C THR A 66 -2.79 -3.28 9.64
N ILE A 67 -2.20 -2.31 10.34
CA ILE A 67 -2.83 -1.00 10.55
C ILE A 67 -3.07 -0.30 9.21
N LEU A 68 -2.08 -0.28 8.31
CA LEU A 68 -2.24 0.28 6.96
C LEU A 68 -3.39 -0.40 6.19
N ALA A 69 -3.42 -1.73 6.17
CA ALA A 69 -4.46 -2.53 5.54
C ALA A 69 -5.87 -2.20 6.06
N LYS A 70 -6.01 -2.15 7.39
CA LYS A 70 -7.29 -1.90 8.07
C LYS A 70 -7.91 -0.56 7.66
N TYR A 71 -7.09 0.45 7.39
CA TYR A 71 -7.56 1.78 6.98
C TYR A 71 -7.56 1.99 5.46
N GLY A 72 -7.51 0.91 4.68
CA GLY A 72 -7.70 0.93 3.23
C GLY A 72 -6.44 1.19 2.41
N SER A 73 -5.27 1.26 3.04
CA SER A 73 -4.00 1.25 2.29
C SER A 73 -3.62 -0.18 1.93
N LEU A 74 -2.91 -0.39 0.82
CA LEU A 74 -2.35 -1.70 0.53
C LEU A 74 -1.04 -1.91 1.31
N PRO A 75 -0.79 -3.11 1.87
CA PRO A 75 0.52 -3.45 2.39
C PRO A 75 1.61 -3.31 1.32
N VAL A 76 2.75 -2.74 1.71
CA VAL A 76 3.91 -2.49 0.84
C VAL A 76 4.98 -3.57 0.96
N ARG A 77 4.87 -4.46 1.94
CA ARG A 77 5.75 -5.63 2.12
C ARG A 77 5.09 -6.88 1.54
N GLY A 78 5.49 -7.25 0.32
CA GLY A 78 4.91 -8.39 -0.40
C GLY A 78 5.10 -9.75 0.27
N ASP A 79 6.13 -9.91 1.09
CA ASP A 79 6.45 -11.15 1.81
C ASP A 79 5.54 -11.41 3.03
N ILE A 80 4.91 -10.37 3.59
CA ILE A 80 3.98 -10.47 4.73
C ILE A 80 2.57 -9.95 4.40
N ALA A 81 2.32 -9.58 3.13
CA ALA A 81 1.05 -8.97 2.72
C ALA A 81 -0.16 -9.86 3.00
N LYS A 82 -0.01 -11.18 2.84
CA LYS A 82 -1.09 -12.13 3.12
C LYS A 82 -1.46 -12.14 4.59
N GLU A 83 -0.48 -12.09 5.48
CA GLU A 83 -0.68 -12.02 6.92
C GLU A 83 -1.26 -10.67 7.33
N ALA A 84 -0.77 -9.57 6.74
CA ALA A 84 -1.23 -8.23 7.05
C ALA A 84 -2.70 -7.97 6.64
N LEU A 85 -3.20 -8.70 5.64
CA LEU A 85 -4.58 -8.63 5.14
C LEU A 85 -5.55 -9.60 5.85
N LYS A 86 -5.09 -10.40 6.82
CA LYS A 86 -5.99 -11.25 7.60
C LYS A 86 -6.78 -10.38 8.59
N ASP A 87 -8.08 -10.68 8.67
CA ASP A 87 -9.05 -10.01 9.55
C ASP A 87 -8.67 -10.10 11.04
#